data_AF-A0A6L3ZCL7-F1
#
_entry.id   AF-A0A6L3ZCL7-F1
#
_cell.length_a   1.000
_cell.length_b   1.000
_cell.length_c   1.000
_cell.angle_alpha   90.00
_cell.angle_beta   90.00
_cell.angle_gamma   90.00
#
_symmetry.space_group_name_H-M   'P 1'
#
loop_
_entity.id
_entity.type
_entity.pdbx_description
1 polymer ?
#
loop_
_entity_poly.entity_id
_entity_poly.type
_entity_poly.pdbx_seq_one_letter_code
_entity_poly.pdbx_strand_id
1 'polypeptide(L)'
;MTEDQKYTEKEYRERHRFWADKTLTQFGFANNFFLLVAIGILGFILKEIETDTQIDFTLQNIDWKITLSRLSALFAFASICCGTVTMLSRLFDLRLTRHSNTVRIKAFDEKYGYKRLDDDYISIEGMPLHSTFFDTLSSRHYYIKDSEIKDDETIKCKFKELRERTLLLGRLSWKYFYYQMVVLIFSVLSFMIAWMK
;
A
#
# COMPACT_ATOMS: atom_id res chain seq x y z
N MET A 1 20.89 6.72 -32.64
CA MET A 1 20.35 5.47 -32.09
C MET A 1 20.07 4.53 -33.26
N THR A 2 20.75 3.38 -33.32
CA THR A 2 20.57 2.39 -34.39
C THR A 2 19.19 1.72 -34.30
N GLU A 3 18.72 1.09 -35.38
CA GLU A 3 17.45 0.34 -35.37
C GLU A 3 17.47 -0.79 -34.33
N ASP A 4 18.61 -1.47 -34.18
CA ASP A 4 18.82 -2.48 -33.15
C ASP A 4 18.66 -1.90 -31.73
N GLN A 5 19.22 -0.72 -31.47
CA GLN A 5 19.06 -0.04 -30.17
C GLN A 5 17.59 0.30 -29.88
N LYS A 6 16.83 0.74 -30.89
CA LYS A 6 15.38 1.00 -30.77
C LYS A 6 14.59 -0.27 -30.47
N TYR A 7 14.93 -1.37 -31.13
CA TYR A 7 14.28 -2.66 -30.93
C TYR A 7 14.53 -3.18 -29.51
N THR A 8 15.79 -3.20 -29.07
CA THR A 8 16.17 -3.62 -27.72
C THR A 8 15.52 -2.75 -26.64
N GLU A 9 15.46 -1.43 -26.82
CA GLU A 9 14.78 -0.54 -25.87
C GLU A 9 13.28 -0.86 -25.76
N LYS A 10 12.62 -1.09 -26.89
CA LYS A 10 11.19 -1.46 -26.92
C LYS A 10 10.95 -2.78 -26.19
N GLU A 11 11.79 -3.80 -26.44
CA GLU A 11 11.72 -5.10 -25.77
C GLU A 11 11.87 -4.96 -24.24
N TYR A 12 12.85 -4.17 -23.78
CA TYR A 12 13.03 -3.93 -22.34
C TYR A 12 11.83 -3.20 -21.71
N ARG A 13 11.26 -2.19 -22.40
CA ARG A 13 10.06 -1.50 -21.94
C ARG A 13 8.85 -2.44 -21.82
N GLU A 14 8.66 -3.31 -22.80
CA GLU A 14 7.58 -4.30 -22.80
C GLU A 14 7.74 -5.33 -21.67
N ARG A 15 8.96 -5.85 -21.48
CA ARG A 15 9.28 -6.74 -20.35
C ARG A 15 9.06 -6.06 -19.02
N HIS A 16 9.54 -4.84 -18.84
CA HIS A 16 9.35 -4.08 -17.61
C HIS A 16 7.85 -3.88 -17.32
N ARG A 17 7.06 -3.50 -18.33
CA ARG A 17 5.61 -3.36 -18.20
C ARG A 17 4.93 -4.68 -17.80
N PHE A 18 5.33 -5.78 -18.44
CA PHE A 18 4.80 -7.11 -18.13
C PHE A 18 5.09 -7.52 -16.68
N TRP A 19 6.35 -7.39 -16.25
CA TRP A 19 6.74 -7.73 -14.89
C TRP A 19 6.09 -6.83 -13.85
N ALA A 20 5.98 -5.53 -14.12
CA ALA A 20 5.25 -4.61 -13.26
C ALA A 20 3.80 -5.09 -13.06
N ASP A 21 3.07 -5.37 -14.14
CA ASP A 21 1.68 -5.85 -14.07
C ASP A 21 1.53 -7.16 -13.27
N LYS A 22 2.45 -8.11 -13.49
CA LYS A 22 2.50 -9.37 -12.72
C LYS A 22 2.76 -9.14 -11.24
N THR A 23 3.76 -8.33 -10.89
CA THR A 23 4.06 -7.99 -9.50
C THR A 23 2.88 -7.31 -8.83
N LEU A 24 2.20 -6.39 -9.51
CA LEU A 24 1.03 -5.71 -8.97
C LEU A 24 -0.13 -6.67 -8.70
N THR A 25 -0.37 -7.61 -9.61
CA THR A 25 -1.41 -8.63 -9.45
C THR A 25 -1.08 -9.58 -8.29
N GLN A 26 0.15 -10.08 -8.24
CA GLN A 26 0.62 -10.98 -7.17
C GLN A 26 0.59 -10.29 -5.81
N PHE A 27 0.98 -9.02 -5.74
CA PHE A 27 0.93 -8.23 -4.52
C PHE A 27 -0.50 -8.08 -3.99
N GLY A 28 -1.45 -7.75 -4.87
CA GLY A 28 -2.87 -7.68 -4.51
C GLY A 28 -3.41 -9.01 -4.00
N PHE A 29 -3.09 -10.11 -4.69
CA PHE A 29 -3.47 -11.45 -4.26
C PHE A 29 -2.87 -11.81 -2.89
N ALA A 30 -1.57 -11.58 -2.69
CA ALA A 30 -0.88 -11.88 -1.44
C ALA A 30 -1.46 -11.10 -0.26
N ASN A 31 -1.72 -9.79 -0.44
CA ASN A 31 -2.34 -8.97 0.59
C ASN A 31 -3.74 -9.49 0.98
N ASN A 32 -4.55 -9.89 0.00
CA ASN A 32 -5.88 -10.45 0.25
C ASN A 32 -5.81 -11.77 0.99
N PHE A 33 -4.87 -12.64 0.60
CA PHE A 33 -4.62 -13.91 1.27
C PHE A 33 -4.28 -13.71 2.75
N PHE A 34 -3.28 -12.87 3.04
CA PHE A 34 -2.89 -12.60 4.43
C PHE A 34 -3.98 -11.89 5.24
N LEU A 35 -4.80 -11.06 4.62
CA LEU A 35 -5.94 -10.41 5.28
C LEU A 35 -6.98 -11.45 5.70
N LEU A 36 -7.33 -12.39 4.81
CA LEU A 36 -8.27 -13.47 5.09
C LEU A 36 -7.74 -14.41 6.18
N VAL A 37 -6.45 -14.76 6.13
CA VAL A 37 -5.79 -15.56 7.15
C VAL A 37 -5.82 -14.85 8.51
N ALA A 38 -5.53 -13.54 8.56
CA ALA A 38 -5.57 -12.76 9.79
C ALA A 38 -6.98 -12.68 10.40
N ILE A 39 -8.02 -12.51 9.57
CA ILE A 39 -9.42 -12.52 10.00
C ILE A 39 -9.79 -13.91 10.55
N GLY A 40 -9.41 -14.98 9.86
CA GLY A 40 -9.67 -16.36 10.30
C GLY A 40 -9.00 -16.68 11.64
N ILE A 41 -7.74 -16.29 11.81
CA ILE A 41 -7.00 -16.44 13.07
C ILE A 41 -7.66 -15.65 14.19
N LEU A 42 -8.03 -14.38 13.95
CA LEU A 42 -8.71 -13.57 14.95
C LEU A 42 -10.03 -14.22 15.39
N GLY A 43 -10.86 -14.67 14.45
CA GLY A 43 -12.12 -15.34 14.76
C GLY A 43 -11.92 -16.62 15.56
N PHE A 44 -10.89 -17.41 15.22
CA PHE A 44 -10.52 -18.61 15.97
C PHE A 44 -10.08 -18.28 17.40
N ILE A 45 -9.16 -17.32 17.58
CA ILE A 45 -8.67 -16.91 18.91
C ILE A 45 -9.81 -16.39 19.79
N LEU A 46 -10.69 -15.55 19.24
CA LEU A 46 -11.82 -15.00 20.01
C LEU A 46 -12.76 -16.09 20.51
N LYS A 47 -13.03 -17.11 19.69
CA LYS A 47 -13.85 -18.26 20.09
C LYS A 47 -13.21 -19.05 21.24
N GLU A 48 -11.89 -19.26 21.19
CA GLU A 48 -11.16 -19.94 22.27
C GLU A 48 -11.17 -19.12 23.56
N ILE A 49 -10.97 -17.80 23.47
CA ILE A 49 -11.04 -16.90 24.65
C ILE A 49 -12.44 -16.91 25.29
N GLU A 50 -13.51 -16.94 24.50
CA GLU A 50 -14.89 -16.97 25.02
C GLU A 50 -15.20 -18.28 25.78
N THR A 51 -14.56 -19.38 25.38
CA THR A 51 -14.75 -20.69 26.03
C THR A 51 -14.07 -20.75 27.41
N ASP A 52 -12.93 -20.07 27.58
CA ASP A 52 -12.21 -19.94 28.86
C ASP A 52 -12.82 -18.82 29.74
N THR A 53 -14.00 -19.08 30.32
CA THR A 53 -14.81 -18.14 31.13
C THR A 53 -14.28 -17.87 32.56
N GLN A 54 -13.02 -18.18 32.88
CA GLN A 54 -12.44 -17.89 34.20
C GLN A 54 -11.72 -16.54 34.18
N ILE A 55 -12.47 -15.48 34.49
CA ILE A 55 -11.95 -14.11 34.55
C ILE A 55 -11.69 -13.75 36.01
N ASP A 56 -10.47 -14.00 36.48
CA ASP A 56 -9.95 -13.34 37.68
C ASP A 56 -8.66 -12.59 37.34
N PHE A 57 -8.79 -11.28 37.07
CA PHE A 57 -7.64 -10.38 36.97
C PHE A 57 -7.11 -10.08 38.37
N THR A 58 -6.36 -11.02 38.94
CA THR A 58 -5.59 -10.76 40.15
C THR A 58 -4.13 -10.45 39.79
N LEU A 59 -3.67 -9.25 40.13
CA LEU A 59 -2.29 -8.79 39.92
C LEU A 59 -1.24 -9.69 40.60
N GLN A 60 -1.65 -10.59 41.51
CA GLN A 60 -0.78 -11.53 42.20
C GLN A 60 -0.55 -12.85 41.43
N ASN A 61 -1.43 -13.23 40.49
CA ASN A 61 -1.31 -14.47 39.70
C ASN A 61 -1.71 -14.19 38.23
N ILE A 62 -0.74 -13.76 37.42
CA ILE A 62 -0.98 -13.54 35.99
C ILE A 62 -1.15 -14.90 35.31
N ASP A 63 -2.36 -15.15 34.80
CA ASP A 63 -2.58 -16.24 33.86
C ASP A 63 -1.92 -15.89 32.51
N TRP A 64 -0.75 -16.49 32.28
CA TRP A 64 0.02 -16.29 31.05
C TRP A 64 -0.69 -16.83 29.81
N LYS A 65 -1.53 -17.88 29.94
CA LYS A 65 -2.30 -18.43 28.82
C LYS A 65 -3.30 -17.40 28.34
N ILE A 66 -4.13 -16.86 29.24
CA ILE A 66 -5.13 -15.83 28.90
C ILE A 66 -4.46 -14.56 28.36
N THR A 67 -3.38 -14.12 29.00
CA THR A 67 -2.65 -12.90 28.61
C THR A 67 -2.06 -13.03 27.20
N LEU A 68 -1.41 -14.15 26.89
CA LEU A 68 -0.83 -14.39 25.57
C LEU A 68 -1.88 -14.57 24.48
N SER A 69 -3.01 -15.22 24.78
CA SER A 69 -4.15 -15.33 23.85
C SER A 69 -4.72 -13.96 23.48
N ARG A 70 -4.89 -13.06 24.46
CA ARG A 70 -5.35 -11.68 24.20
C ARG A 70 -4.33 -10.86 23.42
N LEU A 71 -3.05 -11.00 23.74
CA LEU A 71 -1.98 -10.35 22.99
C LEU A 71 -1.95 -10.83 21.53
N SER A 72 -2.15 -12.14 21.32
CA SER A 72 -2.27 -12.71 19.98
C SER A 72 -3.45 -12.13 19.21
N ALA A 73 -4.62 -11.97 19.85
CA ALA A 73 -5.79 -11.32 19.23
C ALA A 73 -5.50 -9.86 18.85
N LEU A 74 -4.80 -9.11 19.70
CA LEU A 74 -4.38 -7.74 19.42
C LEU A 74 -3.45 -7.67 18.20
N PHE A 75 -2.47 -8.58 18.10
CA PHE A 75 -1.61 -8.67 16.93
C PHE A 75 -2.39 -9.06 15.67
N ALA A 76 -3.30 -10.02 15.73
CA ALA A 76 -4.15 -10.37 14.59
C ALA A 76 -4.95 -9.15 14.10
N PHE A 77 -5.56 -8.40 15.02
CA PHE A 77 -6.26 -7.17 14.69
C PHE A 77 -5.35 -6.10 14.07
N ALA A 78 -4.17 -5.87 14.65
CA ALA A 78 -3.19 -4.93 14.09
C ALA A 78 -2.72 -5.34 12.68
N SER A 79 -2.58 -6.64 12.42
CA SER A 79 -2.28 -7.18 11.09
C SER A 79 -3.42 -6.87 10.09
N ILE A 80 -4.69 -7.02 10.49
CA ILE A 80 -5.85 -6.65 9.66
C ILE A 80 -5.82 -5.15 9.33
N CYS A 81 -5.55 -4.29 10.30
CA CYS A 81 -5.41 -2.85 10.06
C CYS A 81 -4.29 -2.55 9.06
N CYS A 82 -3.12 -3.18 9.20
CA CYS A 82 -2.02 -3.02 8.25
C CYS A 82 -2.42 -3.46 6.83
N GLY A 83 -3.05 -4.63 6.67
CA GLY A 83 -3.52 -5.12 5.38
C GLY A 83 -4.58 -4.23 4.73
N THR A 84 -5.42 -3.60 5.54
CA THR A 84 -6.41 -2.62 5.06
C THR A 84 -5.72 -1.34 4.56
N VAL A 85 -4.73 -0.81 5.30
CA VAL A 85 -3.94 0.34 4.86
C VAL A 85 -3.18 0.01 3.57
N THR A 86 -2.60 -1.18 3.45
CA THR A 86 -1.97 -1.66 2.22
C THR A 86 -2.93 -1.64 1.04
N MET A 87 -4.14 -2.20 1.19
CA MET A 87 -5.17 -2.17 0.14
C MET A 87 -5.51 -0.75 -0.28
N LEU A 88 -5.78 0.13 0.69
CA LEU A 88 -6.15 1.52 0.41
C LEU A 88 -5.02 2.25 -0.32
N SER A 89 -3.79 2.16 0.19
CA SER A 89 -2.62 2.77 -0.43
C SER A 89 -2.45 2.30 -1.88
N ARG A 90 -2.63 0.99 -2.12
CA ARG A 90 -2.57 0.40 -3.46
C ARG A 90 -3.69 0.89 -4.39
N LEU A 91 -4.90 0.99 -3.88
CA LEU A 91 -6.05 1.48 -4.65
C LEU A 91 -5.85 2.93 -5.09
N PHE A 92 -5.38 3.79 -4.20
CA PHE A 92 -5.08 5.18 -4.52
C PHE A 92 -3.88 5.29 -5.47
N ASP A 93 -2.83 4.50 -5.27
CA ASP A 93 -1.68 4.46 -6.19
C ASP A 93 -2.09 4.13 -7.63
N LEU A 94 -2.94 3.10 -7.82
CA LEU A 94 -3.49 2.74 -9.13
C LEU A 94 -4.33 3.87 -9.73
N ARG A 95 -5.15 4.54 -8.91
CA ARG A 95 -5.98 5.67 -9.34
C ARG A 95 -5.12 6.85 -9.80
N LEU A 96 -4.09 7.22 -9.02
CA LEU A 96 -3.17 8.31 -9.37
C LEU A 96 -2.35 7.98 -10.61
N THR A 97 -1.87 6.73 -10.72
CA THR A 97 -1.14 6.26 -11.91
C THR A 97 -2.00 6.36 -13.17
N ARG A 98 -3.27 5.94 -13.10
CA ARG A 98 -4.22 6.09 -14.21
C ARG A 98 -4.45 7.56 -14.58
N HIS A 99 -4.61 8.42 -13.57
CA HIS A 99 -4.77 9.86 -13.79
C HIS A 99 -3.53 10.47 -14.44
N SER A 100 -2.34 10.16 -13.93
CA SER A 100 -1.05 10.60 -14.46
C SER A 100 -0.89 10.22 -15.93
N ASN A 101 -1.19 8.98 -16.29
CA ASN A 101 -1.15 8.53 -17.69
C ASN A 101 -2.17 9.28 -18.57
N THR A 102 -3.37 9.54 -18.05
CA THR A 102 -4.39 10.32 -18.77
C THR A 102 -3.93 11.76 -19.01
N VAL A 103 -3.34 12.40 -18.01
CA VAL A 103 -2.79 13.76 -18.12
C VAL A 103 -1.65 13.80 -19.13
N ARG A 104 -0.75 12.81 -19.15
CA ARG A 104 0.31 12.70 -20.17
C ARG A 104 -0.25 12.62 -21.58
N ILE A 105 -1.24 11.76 -21.81
CA ILE A 105 -1.89 11.62 -23.13
C ILE A 105 -2.52 12.94 -23.56
N LYS A 106 -3.24 13.62 -22.65
CA LYS A 106 -3.86 14.92 -22.93
C LYS A 106 -2.84 16.03 -23.16
N ALA A 107 -1.75 16.08 -22.40
CA ALA A 107 -0.70 17.08 -22.58
C ALA A 107 0.00 16.95 -23.94
N PHE A 108 0.09 15.73 -24.45
CA PHE A 108 0.66 15.42 -25.77
C PHE A 108 -0.34 15.58 -26.93
N ASP A 109 -1.61 15.88 -26.65
CA ASP A 109 -2.62 16.15 -27.68
C ASP A 109 -2.41 17.55 -28.28
N GLU A 110 -2.64 17.67 -29.59
CA GLU A 110 -2.46 18.90 -30.36
C GLU A 110 -3.27 20.06 -29.77
N LYS A 111 -4.46 19.75 -29.24
CA LYS A 111 -5.36 20.69 -28.57
C LYS A 111 -4.70 21.45 -27.40
N TYR A 112 -3.64 20.91 -26.81
CA TYR A 112 -2.95 21.49 -25.65
C TYR A 112 -1.49 21.87 -25.92
N GLY A 113 -1.04 21.81 -27.18
CA GLY A 113 0.25 22.32 -27.62
C GLY A 113 1.44 21.38 -27.46
N TYR A 114 1.23 20.06 -27.49
CA TYR A 114 2.30 19.03 -27.46
C TYR A 114 3.30 19.20 -26.31
N LYS A 115 2.79 19.40 -25.09
CA LYS A 115 3.64 19.59 -23.92
C LYS A 115 4.28 18.27 -23.49
N ARG A 116 5.60 18.27 -23.35
CA ARG A 116 6.34 17.17 -22.72
C ARG A 116 6.41 17.43 -21.22
N LEU A 117 5.91 16.46 -20.45
CA LEU A 117 6.03 16.45 -19.00
C LEU A 117 7.32 15.72 -18.62
N ASP A 118 8.06 16.27 -17.66
CA ASP A 118 9.34 15.70 -17.25
C ASP A 118 9.17 14.32 -16.59
N ASP A 119 10.06 13.41 -16.97
CA ASP A 119 10.20 12.07 -16.44
C ASP A 119 11.35 11.94 -15.43
N ASP A 120 11.90 13.07 -14.99
CA ASP A 120 13.04 13.13 -14.08
C ASP A 120 12.83 12.29 -12.81
N TYR A 121 13.94 11.78 -12.30
CA TYR A 121 13.97 11.05 -11.03
C TYR A 121 13.55 11.99 -9.89
N ILE A 122 12.62 11.51 -9.07
CA ILE A 122 12.12 12.24 -7.91
C ILE A 122 12.67 11.54 -6.66
N SER A 123 13.52 12.24 -5.91
CA SER A 123 13.92 11.79 -4.57
C SER A 123 12.79 12.06 -3.59
N ILE A 124 12.52 11.08 -2.73
CA ILE A 124 11.43 11.07 -1.75
C ILE A 124 12.01 10.83 -0.35
N GLU A 125 13.29 11.11 -0.17
CA GLU A 125 13.97 10.94 1.11
C GLU A 125 13.49 12.02 2.08
N GLY A 126 13.13 11.62 3.31
CA GLY A 126 12.66 12.54 4.35
C GLY A 126 11.19 12.99 4.29
N MET A 127 10.40 12.55 3.31
CA MET A 127 8.98 12.94 3.24
C MET A 127 8.09 12.20 4.25
N PRO A 128 7.10 12.87 4.86
CA PRO A 128 6.22 12.29 5.88
C PRO A 128 5.15 11.37 5.27
N LEU A 129 5.50 10.08 5.11
CA LEU A 129 4.67 9.04 4.49
C LEU A 129 3.20 9.02 4.97
N HIS A 130 2.96 9.07 6.29
CA HIS A 130 1.61 8.94 6.85
C HIS A 130 0.77 10.20 6.62
N SER A 131 1.35 11.39 6.79
CA SER A 131 0.64 12.66 6.52
C SER A 131 0.21 12.69 5.07
N THR A 132 1.13 12.41 4.14
CA THR A 132 0.81 12.43 2.71
C THR A 132 -0.24 11.39 2.35
N PHE A 133 -0.26 10.22 3.01
CA PHE A 133 -1.31 9.23 2.82
C PHE A 133 -2.69 9.76 3.23
N PHE A 134 -2.83 10.29 4.45
CA PHE A 134 -4.10 10.83 4.93
C PHE A 134 -4.54 12.05 4.11
N ASP A 135 -3.61 12.91 3.74
CA ASP A 135 -3.89 14.04 2.85
C ASP A 135 -4.40 13.53 1.50
N THR A 136 -3.78 12.50 0.94
CA THR A 136 -4.20 11.93 -0.36
C THR A 136 -5.56 11.22 -0.28
N LEU A 137 -5.89 10.66 0.89
CA LEU A 137 -7.18 10.03 1.16
C LEU A 137 -8.31 11.08 1.32
N SER A 138 -8.03 12.16 2.05
CA SER A 138 -9.02 13.19 2.43
C SER A 138 -9.24 14.22 1.33
N SER A 139 -8.17 14.64 0.65
CA SER A 139 -8.20 15.75 -0.29
C SER A 139 -8.22 15.28 -1.75
N ARG A 140 -8.82 16.09 -2.64
CA ARG A 140 -8.81 15.85 -4.11
C ARG A 140 -8.01 16.87 -4.89
N HIS A 141 -7.27 17.74 -4.20
CA HIS A 141 -6.56 18.89 -4.77
C HIS A 141 -5.47 18.52 -5.80
N TYR A 142 -4.92 17.30 -5.72
CA TYR A 142 -3.93 16.77 -6.66
C TYR A 142 -4.50 16.42 -8.05
N TYR A 143 -5.82 16.52 -8.25
CA TYR A 143 -6.45 16.20 -9.52
C TYR A 143 -6.32 17.36 -10.53
N ILE A 144 -5.46 17.17 -11.52
CA ILE A 144 -5.24 18.13 -12.61
C ILE A 144 -6.49 18.23 -13.50
N LYS A 145 -7.04 19.43 -13.66
CA LYS A 145 -8.19 19.73 -14.54
C LYS A 145 -7.74 20.11 -15.94
N ASP A 146 -8.62 19.94 -16.93
CA ASP A 146 -8.33 20.26 -18.34
C ASP A 146 -7.97 21.74 -18.57
N SER A 147 -8.51 22.66 -17.75
CA SER A 147 -8.14 24.08 -17.79
C SER A 147 -6.69 24.33 -17.37
N GLU A 148 -6.17 23.51 -16.46
CA GLU A 148 -4.82 23.63 -15.89
C GLU A 148 -3.77 23.02 -16.82
N ILE A 149 -4.17 22.18 -17.78
CA ILE A 149 -3.27 21.60 -18.80
C ILE A 149 -2.75 22.69 -19.75
N LYS A 150 -3.53 23.75 -19.96
CA LYS A 150 -3.17 24.86 -20.86
C LYS A 150 -2.02 25.70 -20.32
N ASP A 151 -1.80 25.73 -19.01
CA ASP A 151 -0.69 26.44 -18.38
C ASP A 151 0.50 25.49 -18.15
N ASP A 152 1.66 25.82 -18.74
CA ASP A 152 2.84 24.93 -18.72
C ASP A 152 3.51 24.85 -17.34
N GLU A 153 3.56 25.96 -16.60
CA GLU A 153 4.17 25.96 -15.27
C GLU A 153 3.28 25.23 -14.26
N THR A 154 1.97 25.50 -14.28
CA THR A 154 1.00 24.86 -13.38
C THR A 154 0.93 23.35 -13.61
N ILE A 155 0.89 22.89 -14.86
CA ILE A 155 0.83 21.44 -15.15
C ILE A 155 2.11 20.73 -14.69
N LYS A 156 3.31 21.29 -14.94
CA LYS A 156 4.57 20.68 -14.52
C LYS A 156 4.66 20.55 -12.99
N CYS A 157 4.30 21.61 -12.27
CA CYS A 157 4.30 21.61 -10.81
C CYS A 157 3.33 20.56 -10.23
N LYS A 158 2.06 20.58 -10.65
CA LYS A 158 1.06 19.61 -10.18
C LYS A 158 1.36 18.18 -10.60
N PHE A 159 1.93 17.99 -11.79
CA PHE A 159 2.30 16.67 -12.28
C PHE A 159 3.45 16.07 -11.47
N LYS A 160 4.43 16.89 -11.07
CA LYS A 160 5.49 16.48 -10.14
C LYS A 160 4.90 16.05 -8.79
N GLU A 161 4.01 16.85 -8.21
CA GLU A 161 3.33 16.50 -6.95
C GLU A 161 2.53 15.19 -7.07
N LEU A 162 1.82 15.01 -8.18
CA LEU A 162 1.07 13.77 -8.47
C LEU A 162 2.00 12.55 -8.49
N ARG A 163 3.18 12.67 -9.12
CA ARG A 163 4.19 11.61 -9.19
C ARG A 163 4.80 11.32 -7.81
N GLU A 164 5.11 12.36 -7.03
CA GLU A 164 5.60 12.24 -5.64
C GLU A 164 4.62 11.43 -4.78
N ARG A 165 3.33 11.78 -4.81
CA ARG A 165 2.28 11.07 -4.08
C ARG A 165 2.15 9.62 -4.51
N THR A 166 2.16 9.36 -5.81
CA THR A 166 2.09 8.00 -6.38
C THR A 166 3.23 7.13 -5.82
N LEU A 167 4.47 7.64 -5.86
CA LEU A 167 5.62 6.90 -5.35
C LEU A 167 5.57 6.70 -3.83
N LEU A 168 5.10 7.70 -3.07
CA LEU A 168 4.90 7.59 -1.61
C LEU A 168 3.89 6.50 -1.26
N LEU A 169 2.74 6.46 -1.94
CA LEU A 169 1.73 5.42 -1.75
C LEU A 169 2.25 4.03 -2.12
N GLY A 170 3.04 3.93 -3.19
CA GLY A 170 3.76 2.72 -3.57
C GLY A 170 4.62 2.20 -2.43
N ARG A 171 5.53 3.04 -1.90
CA ARG A 171 6.41 2.68 -0.77
C ARG A 171 5.64 2.31 0.49
N LEU A 172 4.59 3.08 0.80
CA LEU A 172 3.78 2.86 1.98
C LEU A 172 3.06 1.50 1.94
N SER A 173 2.53 1.12 0.77
CA SER A 173 1.85 -0.16 0.59
C SER A 173 2.78 -1.35 0.88
N TRP A 174 4.02 -1.32 0.39
CA TRP A 174 5.02 -2.35 0.68
C TRP A 174 5.41 -2.39 2.16
N LYS A 175 5.59 -1.22 2.78
CA LYS A 175 5.96 -1.14 4.20
C LYS A 175 4.89 -1.76 5.09
N TYR A 176 3.62 -1.42 4.88
CA TYR A 176 2.52 -1.98 5.67
C TYR A 176 2.25 -3.45 5.35
N PHE A 177 2.45 -3.89 4.10
CA PHE A 177 2.39 -5.30 3.75
C PHE A 177 3.42 -6.13 4.52
N TYR A 178 4.66 -5.63 4.62
CA TYR A 178 5.69 -6.28 5.42
C TYR A 178 5.30 -6.34 6.91
N TYR A 179 4.81 -5.24 7.48
CA TYR A 179 4.35 -5.23 8.86
C TYR A 179 3.16 -6.16 9.11
N GLN A 180 2.21 -6.25 8.17
CA GLN A 180 1.10 -7.21 8.25
C GLN A 180 1.61 -8.64 8.42
N MET A 181 2.58 -9.06 7.59
CA MET A 181 3.16 -10.41 7.66
C MET A 181 3.88 -10.65 8.99
N VAL A 182 4.75 -9.72 9.40
CA VAL A 182 5.53 -9.85 10.65
C VAL A 182 4.61 -9.92 11.86
N VAL A 183 3.63 -9.01 11.95
CA VAL A 183 2.67 -8.97 13.06
C VAL A 183 1.78 -10.21 13.08
N LEU A 184 1.39 -10.74 11.91
CA LEU A 184 0.63 -11.99 11.81
C LEU A 184 1.43 -13.19 12.34
N ILE A 185 2.72 -13.28 12.00
CA ILE A 185 3.60 -14.33 12.52
C ILE A 185 3.68 -14.24 14.05
N PHE A 186 3.85 -13.03 14.60
CA PHE A 186 3.85 -12.82 16.05
C PHE A 186 2.52 -13.20 16.71
N SER A 187 1.39 -12.93 16.05
CA SER A 187 0.07 -13.38 16.51
C SER A 187 0.04 -14.91 16.64
N VAL A 188 0.39 -15.64 15.58
CA VAL A 188 0.38 -17.11 15.57
C VAL A 188 1.31 -17.68 16.63
N LEU A 189 2.55 -17.18 16.72
CA LEU A 189 3.53 -17.65 17.71
C LEU A 189 3.05 -17.41 19.14
N SER A 190 2.50 -16.22 19.43
CA SER A 190 1.98 -15.90 20.76
C SER A 190 0.83 -16.83 21.16
N PHE A 191 -0.05 -17.17 20.22
CA PHE A 191 -1.13 -18.12 20.46
C PHE A 191 -0.62 -19.55 20.69
N MET A 192 0.32 -20.02 19.87
CA MET A 192 0.91 -21.36 20.05
C MET A 192 1.59 -21.49 21.42
N ILE A 193 2.33 -20.47 21.87
CA ILE A 193 2.95 -20.46 23.19
C ILE A 193 1.89 -20.45 24.30
N ALA A 194 0.79 -19.71 24.12
CA ALA A 194 -0.33 -19.72 25.06
C ALA A 194 -0.91 -21.13 25.22
N TRP A 195 -1.10 -21.85 24.11
CA TRP A 195 -1.70 -23.18 24.11
C TRP A 195 -0.81 -24.30 24.68
N MET A 196 0.52 -24.13 24.60
CA MET A 196 1.46 -25.09 25.17
C MET A 196 1.60 -25.00 26.70
N LYS A 197 1.09 -23.94 27.32
CA LYS A 197 1.14 -23.71 28.76
C LYS A 197 -0.20 -24.05 29.40
#